data_AF-A0A974XAK1-F1
#
_entry.id   AF-A0A974XAK1-F1
#
_cell.length_a   1.000
_cell.length_b   1.000
_cell.length_c   1.000
_cell.angle_alpha   90.00
_cell.angle_beta   90.00
_cell.angle_gamma   90.00
#
_symmetry.space_group_name_H-M   'P 1'
#
loop_
_entity.id
_entity.type
_entity.pdbx_description
1 polymer ?
#
loop_
_entity_poly.entity_id
_entity_poly.type
_entity_poly.pdbx_seq_one_letter_code
_entity_poly.pdbx_strand_id
1 'polypeptide(L)'
;MIMEENVKLPNMRIGYSLENEKFIYISKIIALTLCDVVSITVYMLMLGFVFHVDFGENVLVIFITYLILGFFFTCLGTFLCILLKDESTCNNILGVIQLVLCTLGGVFFPDTYLGKIGIMLSNLSIVKWINYGLGNYVYGFSLSSLMCVCGIALICSLILLLITRKLFKIQLFIK
;
A
#
# COMPACT_ATOMS: atom_id res chain seq x y z
N MET A 1 -5.91 11.23 0.92
CA MET A 1 -6.71 10.50 1.91
C MET A 1 -7.57 11.35 2.86
N ILE A 2 -6.95 12.36 3.50
CA ILE A 2 -7.30 12.89 4.83
C ILE A 2 -8.07 14.23 4.83
N MET A 3 -7.86 15.08 3.83
CA MET A 3 -8.54 16.36 3.59
C MET A 3 -8.90 16.56 2.11
N GLU A 4 -9.63 15.59 1.54
CA GLU A 4 -10.25 15.75 0.22
C GLU A 4 -11.21 16.96 0.25
N GLU A 5 -11.31 17.73 -0.84
CA GLU A 5 -12.01 19.02 -0.86
C GLU A 5 -13.45 18.92 -0.31
N ASN A 6 -14.14 17.83 -0.63
CA ASN A 6 -15.51 17.55 -0.19
C ASN A 6 -15.63 17.18 1.31
N VAL A 7 -14.57 16.65 1.93
CA VAL A 7 -14.53 16.23 3.34
C VAL A 7 -13.59 17.08 4.20
N LYS A 8 -12.91 18.07 3.61
CA LYS A 8 -11.98 18.98 4.30
C LYS A 8 -12.70 19.78 5.38
N LEU A 9 -13.84 20.40 5.06
CA LEU A 9 -14.61 21.20 6.01
C LEU A 9 -15.13 20.38 7.22
N PRO A 10 -15.77 19.20 7.03
CA PRO A 10 -16.12 18.31 8.14
C PRO A 10 -14.91 17.89 8.98
N ASN A 11 -13.81 17.46 8.34
CA ASN A 11 -12.63 16.98 9.07
C ASN A 11 -11.94 18.10 9.87
N MET A 12 -11.95 19.32 9.34
CA MET A 12 -11.47 20.51 10.04
C MET A 12 -12.33 20.81 11.26
N ARG A 13 -13.67 20.77 11.14
CA ARG A 13 -14.58 20.96 12.30
C ARG A 13 -14.34 19.90 13.38
N ILE A 14 -14.21 18.64 12.97
CA ILE A 14 -13.92 17.53 13.87
C ILE A 14 -12.55 17.73 14.53
N GLY A 15 -11.54 18.15 13.77
CA GLY A 15 -10.21 18.47 14.25
C GLY A 15 -10.16 19.56 15.30
N TYR A 16 -10.95 20.62 15.14
CA TYR A 16 -11.07 21.68 16.16
C TYR A 16 -11.90 21.26 17.39
N SER A 17 -12.82 20.32 17.23
CA SER A 17 -13.70 19.86 18.33
C SER A 17 -13.10 18.77 19.21
N LEU A 18 -12.16 17.98 18.69
CA LEU A 18 -11.55 16.86 19.42
C LEU A 18 -10.29 17.32 20.15
N GLU A 19 -10.11 16.86 21.39
CA GLU A 19 -8.84 17.05 22.14
C GLU A 19 -7.65 16.32 21.49
N ASN A 20 -7.90 15.36 20.60
CA ASN A 20 -6.86 14.54 20.00
C ASN A 20 -7.06 14.35 18.49
N GLU A 21 -6.40 15.18 17.70
CA GLU A 21 -6.41 15.19 16.23
C GLU A 21 -5.97 13.84 15.62
N LYS A 22 -5.29 12.98 16.41
CA LYS A 22 -4.77 11.67 15.99
C LYS A 22 -5.86 10.69 15.55
N PHE A 23 -7.07 10.81 16.07
CA PHE A 23 -8.17 9.91 15.69
C PHE A 23 -8.58 10.06 14.22
N ILE A 24 -8.36 11.23 13.62
CA ILE A 24 -8.76 11.51 12.23
C ILE A 24 -7.91 10.71 11.25
N TYR A 25 -6.58 10.64 11.45
CA TYR A 25 -5.72 9.90 10.53
C TYR A 25 -5.83 8.38 10.75
N ILE A 26 -5.94 7.91 12.00
CA ILE A 26 -6.07 6.47 12.32
C ILE A 26 -7.38 5.91 11.76
N SER A 27 -8.51 6.60 11.98
CA SER A 27 -9.81 6.16 11.46
C SER A 27 -9.81 6.04 9.94
N LYS A 28 -9.10 6.93 9.24
CA LYS A 28 -8.96 6.86 7.79
C LYS A 28 -8.08 5.73 7.31
N ILE A 29 -6.96 5.45 7.98
CA ILE A 29 -6.14 4.27 7.65
C ILE A 29 -7.00 3.02 7.77
N ILE A 30 -7.76 2.88 8.87
CA ILE A 30 -8.65 1.74 9.07
C ILE A 30 -9.70 1.67 7.95
N ALA A 31 -10.37 2.78 7.63
CA ALA A 31 -11.36 2.82 6.56
C ALA A 31 -10.78 2.43 5.20
N LEU A 32 -9.58 2.92 4.85
CA LEU A 32 -8.89 2.58 3.61
C LEU A 32 -8.50 1.12 3.57
N THR A 33 -7.98 0.57 4.67
CA THR A 33 -7.63 -0.86 4.73
C THR A 33 -8.85 -1.75 4.59
N LEU A 34 -10.00 -1.37 5.15
CA LEU A 34 -11.25 -2.11 4.96
C LEU A 34 -11.74 -2.04 3.50
N CYS A 35 -11.60 -0.88 2.86
CA CYS A 35 -11.90 -0.72 1.44
C CYS A 35 -10.98 -1.61 0.58
N ASP A 36 -9.70 -1.69 0.92
CA ASP A 36 -8.73 -2.58 0.27
C ASP A 36 -9.12 -4.05 0.45
N VAL A 37 -9.54 -4.47 1.65
CA VAL A 37 -10.02 -5.84 1.89
C VAL A 37 -11.15 -6.18 0.94
N VAL A 38 -12.18 -5.33 0.85
CA VAL A 38 -13.32 -5.54 -0.05
C VAL A 38 -12.87 -5.59 -1.51
N SER A 39 -12.02 -4.64 -1.92
CA SER A 39 -11.52 -4.56 -3.30
C SER A 39 -10.73 -5.80 -3.70
N ILE A 40 -9.80 -6.24 -2.86
CA ILE A 40 -9.00 -7.45 -3.08
C ILE A 40 -9.89 -8.69 -3.14
N THR A 41 -10.90 -8.80 -2.25
CA THR A 41 -11.86 -9.90 -2.30
C THR A 41 -12.58 -9.94 -3.64
N VAL A 42 -13.09 -8.80 -4.13
CA VAL A 42 -13.76 -8.73 -5.43
C VAL A 42 -12.81 -9.14 -6.58
N TYR A 43 -11.57 -8.64 -6.58
CA TYR A 43 -10.57 -9.02 -7.59
C TYR A 43 -10.25 -10.51 -7.57
N MET A 44 -10.01 -11.10 -6.41
CA MET A 44 -9.70 -12.52 -6.27
C MET A 44 -10.88 -13.39 -6.71
N LEU A 45 -12.12 -13.00 -6.37
CA LEU A 45 -13.32 -13.70 -6.84
C LEU A 45 -13.43 -13.63 -8.37
N MET A 46 -13.22 -12.46 -8.97
CA MET A 46 -13.25 -12.30 -10.42
C MET A 46 -12.19 -13.18 -11.11
N LEU A 47 -10.96 -13.16 -10.61
CA LEU A 47 -9.84 -13.96 -11.15
C LEU A 47 -10.09 -15.47 -10.99
N GLY A 48 -10.63 -15.91 -9.86
CA GLY A 48 -10.93 -17.32 -9.60
C GLY A 48 -12.13 -17.85 -10.40
N PHE A 49 -13.23 -17.10 -10.44
CA PHE A 49 -14.48 -17.58 -11.06
C PHE A 49 -14.55 -17.32 -12.57
N VAL A 50 -14.03 -16.19 -13.05
CA VAL A 50 -14.15 -15.80 -14.46
C VAL A 50 -12.94 -16.29 -15.26
N PHE A 51 -11.74 -16.15 -14.70
CA PHE A 51 -10.49 -16.46 -15.39
C PHE A 51 -9.90 -17.81 -14.99
N HIS A 52 -10.49 -18.51 -14.02
CA HIS A 52 -10.03 -19.80 -13.52
C HIS A 52 -8.54 -19.81 -13.12
N VAL A 53 -8.08 -18.70 -12.52
CA VAL A 53 -6.69 -18.57 -12.06
C VAL A 53 -6.42 -19.53 -10.90
N ASP A 54 -5.33 -20.26 -11.00
CA ASP A 54 -4.82 -21.09 -9.90
C ASP A 54 -4.04 -20.22 -8.91
N PHE A 55 -4.48 -20.25 -7.65
CA PHE A 55 -3.90 -19.51 -6.53
C PHE A 55 -2.99 -20.39 -5.65
N GLY A 56 -2.63 -21.59 -6.12
CA GLY A 56 -1.84 -22.55 -5.37
C GLY A 56 -2.61 -23.19 -4.21
N GLU A 57 -1.87 -23.83 -3.30
CA GLU A 57 -2.46 -24.67 -2.25
C GLU A 57 -3.37 -23.92 -1.27
N ASN A 58 -3.06 -22.65 -0.96
CA ASN A 58 -3.80 -21.87 0.02
C ASN A 58 -4.02 -20.42 -0.45
N VAL A 59 -5.21 -20.19 -0.98
CA VAL A 59 -5.68 -18.87 -1.46
C VAL A 59 -5.59 -17.78 -0.38
N LEU A 60 -5.73 -18.14 0.91
CA LEU A 60 -5.64 -17.18 2.01
C LEU A 60 -4.25 -16.57 2.14
N VAL A 61 -3.19 -17.31 1.80
CA VAL A 61 -1.82 -16.78 1.83
C VAL A 61 -1.68 -15.63 0.85
N ILE A 62 -2.15 -15.84 -0.39
CA ILE A 62 -2.12 -14.82 -1.44
C ILE A 62 -2.97 -13.61 -1.05
N PHE A 63 -4.16 -13.85 -0.52
CA PHE A 63 -5.05 -12.79 -0.02
C PHE A 63 -4.36 -11.92 1.05
N ILE A 64 -3.76 -12.55 2.05
CA ILE A 64 -3.04 -11.85 3.13
C ILE A 64 -1.84 -11.08 2.58
N THR A 65 -1.08 -11.64 1.63
CA THR A 65 0.04 -10.95 0.99
C THR A 65 -0.41 -9.66 0.29
N TYR A 66 -1.49 -9.72 -0.51
CA TYR A 66 -2.02 -8.51 -1.16
C TYR A 66 -2.56 -7.50 -0.14
N LEU A 67 -3.17 -7.96 0.95
CA LEU A 67 -3.65 -7.09 2.02
C LEU A 67 -2.48 -6.37 2.72
N ILE A 68 -1.38 -7.07 2.98
CA ILE A 68 -0.15 -6.47 3.54
C ILE A 68 0.45 -5.44 2.58
N LEU A 69 0.47 -5.74 1.28
CA LEU A 69 0.96 -4.80 0.26
C LEU A 69 0.06 -3.56 0.16
N GLY A 70 -1.26 -3.74 0.17
CA GLY A 70 -2.24 -2.64 0.22
C GLY A 70 -2.04 -1.78 1.47
N PHE A 71 -1.91 -2.41 2.64
CA PHE A 71 -1.61 -1.71 3.89
C PHE A 71 -0.30 -0.91 3.81
N PHE A 72 0.76 -1.47 3.23
CA PHE A 72 2.00 -0.72 3.01
C PHE A 72 1.78 0.53 2.15
N PHE A 73 1.03 0.43 1.06
CA PHE A 73 0.72 1.57 0.20
C PHE A 73 -0.20 2.60 0.85
N THR A 74 -1.17 2.18 1.66
CA THR A 74 -1.98 3.13 2.45
C THR A 74 -1.11 3.90 3.44
N CYS A 75 -0.18 3.24 4.14
CA CYS A 75 0.78 3.91 5.03
C CYS A 75 1.70 4.88 4.27
N LEU A 76 2.22 4.48 3.11
CA LEU A 76 3.04 5.34 2.25
C LEU A 76 2.24 6.55 1.74
N GLY A 77 1.00 6.34 1.30
CA GLY A 77 0.09 7.40 0.85
C GLY A 77 -0.23 8.41 1.96
N THR A 78 -0.51 7.92 3.18
CA THR A 78 -0.73 8.83 4.32
C THR A 78 0.54 9.63 4.67
N PHE A 79 1.72 9.02 4.57
CA PHE A 79 2.99 9.72 4.76
C PHE A 79 3.22 10.83 3.75
N LEU A 80 3.04 10.54 2.46
CA LEU A 80 3.16 11.55 1.40
C LEU A 80 2.12 12.65 1.56
N CYS A 81 0.90 12.32 1.97
CA CYS A 81 -0.18 13.29 2.17
C CYS A 81 0.20 14.33 3.24
N ILE A 82 0.86 13.90 4.32
CA ILE A 82 1.34 14.81 5.38
C ILE A 82 2.51 15.68 4.89
N LEU A 83 3.40 15.11 4.08
CA LEU A 83 4.57 15.81 3.56
C LEU A 83 4.18 16.90 2.54
N LEU A 84 3.28 16.55 1.61
CA LEU A 84 2.83 17.43 0.54
C LEU A 84 1.78 18.45 1.01
N LYS A 85 1.06 18.15 2.10
CA LYS A 85 -0.03 18.97 2.65
C LYS A 85 -1.19 19.22 1.68
N ASP A 86 -1.19 18.54 0.55
CA ASP A 86 -2.25 18.53 -0.45
C ASP A 86 -2.52 17.09 -0.84
N GLU A 87 -3.79 16.73 -0.72
CA GLU A 87 -4.31 15.40 -0.99
C GLU A 87 -4.40 15.10 -2.48
N SER A 88 -4.85 16.07 -3.28
CA SER A 88 -5.08 15.87 -4.70
C SER A 88 -3.75 15.55 -5.40
N THR A 89 -2.74 16.37 -5.12
CA THR A 89 -1.37 16.16 -5.54
C THR A 89 -0.79 14.87 -4.98
N CYS A 90 -1.05 14.55 -3.70
CA CYS A 90 -0.59 13.29 -3.11
C CYS A 90 -1.15 12.06 -3.83
N ASN A 91 -2.43 12.04 -4.19
CA ASN A 91 -3.04 10.88 -4.83
C ASN A 91 -2.44 10.65 -6.23
N ASN A 92 -2.24 11.74 -6.99
CA ASN A 92 -1.59 11.68 -8.29
C ASN A 92 -0.13 11.19 -8.18
N ILE A 93 0.64 11.73 -7.24
CA ILE A 93 2.04 11.33 -7.01
C ILE A 93 2.11 9.88 -6.54
N LEU A 94 1.22 9.46 -5.64
CA LEU A 94 1.17 8.08 -5.14
C LEU A 94 0.88 7.10 -6.28
N GLY A 95 -0.05 7.42 -7.18
CA GLY A 95 -0.33 6.60 -8.36
C GLY A 95 0.87 6.46 -9.29
N VAL A 96 1.62 7.55 -9.52
CA VAL A 96 2.86 7.51 -10.30
C VAL A 96 3.93 6.67 -9.60
N ILE A 97 4.10 6.82 -8.28
CA ILE A 97 5.06 6.03 -7.49
C ILE A 97 4.70 4.55 -7.54
N GLN A 98 3.41 4.19 -7.38
CA GLN A 98 2.94 2.82 -7.49
C GLN A 98 3.22 2.24 -8.87
N LEU A 99 2.95 2.99 -9.94
CA LEU A 99 3.23 2.55 -11.30
C LEU A 99 4.72 2.25 -11.49
N VAL A 100 5.60 3.15 -11.04
CA VAL A 100 7.06 2.95 -11.10
C VAL A 100 7.50 1.75 -10.25
N LEU A 101 6.93 1.55 -9.07
CA LEU A 101 7.26 0.41 -8.22
C LEU A 101 6.77 -0.91 -8.81
N CYS A 102 5.63 -0.93 -9.50
CA CYS A 102 5.11 -2.11 -10.20
C CYS A 102 5.92 -2.46 -11.45
N THR A 103 6.38 -1.47 -12.22
CA THR A 103 7.27 -1.70 -13.35
C THR A 103 8.63 -2.23 -12.89
N LEU A 104 9.23 -1.62 -11.86
CA LEU A 104 10.45 -2.12 -11.22
C LEU A 104 10.24 -3.46 -10.52
N GLY A 105 9.02 -3.74 -10.04
CA GLY A 105 8.63 -4.98 -9.38
C GLY A 105 8.45 -6.18 -10.33
N GLY A 106 8.61 -5.96 -11.63
CA GLY A 106 8.47 -7.03 -12.63
C GLY A 106 7.02 -7.48 -12.85
N VAL A 107 6.03 -6.66 -12.48
CA VAL A 107 4.60 -7.03 -12.57
C VAL A 107 4.11 -6.96 -14.02
N PHE A 108 4.57 -5.97 -14.80
CA PHE A 108 4.17 -5.80 -16.20
C PHE A 108 5.09 -6.52 -17.19
N PHE A 109 6.39 -6.54 -16.90
CA PHE A 109 7.41 -7.19 -17.72
C PHE A 109 8.55 -7.66 -16.81
N PRO A 110 9.29 -8.73 -17.18
CA PRO A 110 10.40 -9.21 -16.36
C PRO A 110 11.47 -8.13 -16.14
N ASP A 111 11.99 -8.07 -14.93
CA ASP A 111 12.98 -7.07 -14.51
C ASP A 111 14.34 -7.24 -15.20
N THR A 112 14.61 -8.42 -15.76
CA THR A 112 15.80 -8.74 -16.55
C THR A 112 15.96 -7.87 -17.80
N TYR A 113 14.87 -7.33 -18.34
CA TYR A 113 14.88 -6.46 -19.53
C TYR A 113 15.26 -5.00 -19.23
N LEU A 114 15.32 -4.58 -17.95
CA LEU A 114 15.60 -3.20 -17.55
C LEU A 114 17.10 -2.82 -17.55
N GLY A 115 17.99 -3.75 -17.89
CA GLY A 115 19.43 -3.55 -17.85
C GLY A 115 20.02 -3.46 -16.43
N LYS A 116 21.34 -3.29 -16.30
CA LYS A 116 22.05 -3.36 -15.01
C LYS A 116 21.54 -2.36 -13.97
N ILE A 117 21.28 -1.12 -14.38
CA ILE A 117 20.79 -0.06 -13.48
C ILE A 117 19.37 -0.37 -13.04
N GLY A 118 18.49 -0.76 -13.97
CA GLY A 118 17.11 -1.09 -13.63
C GLY A 118 16.98 -2.31 -12.72
N ILE A 119 17.84 -3.32 -12.87
CA ILE A 119 17.90 -4.46 -11.94
C ILE A 119 18.33 -4.00 -10.53
N MET A 120 19.29 -3.09 -10.43
CA MET A 120 19.72 -2.52 -9.15
C MET A 120 18.58 -1.75 -8.46
N LEU A 121 17.83 -0.92 -9.20
CA LEU A 121 16.64 -0.23 -8.66
C LEU A 121 15.50 -1.22 -8.33
N SER A 122 15.30 -2.23 -9.16
CA SER A 122 14.30 -3.27 -8.94
C SER A 122 14.51 -3.98 -7.60
N ASN A 123 15.75 -4.30 -7.25
CA ASN A 123 16.09 -4.95 -5.97
C ASN A 123 15.72 -4.12 -4.73
N LEU A 124 15.53 -2.80 -4.87
CA LEU A 124 15.07 -1.93 -3.79
C LEU A 124 13.54 -1.96 -3.63
N SER A 125 12.79 -2.33 -4.68
CA SER A 125 11.33 -2.33 -4.67
C SER A 125 10.77 -3.49 -3.86
N ILE A 126 9.99 -3.18 -2.82
CA ILE A 126 9.30 -4.22 -2.03
C ILE A 126 8.32 -5.03 -2.89
N VAL A 127 7.79 -4.40 -3.95
CA VAL A 127 6.87 -5.04 -4.90
C VAL A 127 7.56 -6.17 -5.66
N LYS A 128 8.86 -6.02 -5.99
CA LYS A 128 9.65 -7.08 -6.65
C LYS A 128 9.68 -8.35 -5.80
N TRP A 129 10.05 -8.19 -4.53
CA TRP A 129 10.20 -9.31 -3.61
C TRP A 129 8.88 -10.01 -3.32
N ILE A 130 7.78 -9.24 -3.24
CA ILE A 130 6.43 -9.80 -3.11
C ILE A 130 6.04 -10.57 -4.37
N ASN A 131 6.25 -10.00 -5.56
CA ASN A 131 5.92 -10.65 -6.83
C ASN A 131 6.72 -11.97 -7.02
N TYR A 132 8.01 -11.94 -6.73
CA TYR A 132 8.87 -13.14 -6.77
C TYR A 132 8.44 -14.19 -5.73
N GLY A 133 8.09 -13.75 -4.51
CA GLY A 133 7.59 -14.62 -3.45
C GLY A 133 6.25 -15.28 -3.81
N LEU A 134 5.33 -14.53 -4.43
CA LEU A 134 4.05 -15.05 -4.92
C LEU A 134 4.26 -16.07 -6.05
N GLY A 135 5.12 -15.76 -7.01
CA GLY A 135 5.48 -16.72 -8.06
C GLY A 135 6.03 -18.02 -7.49
N ASN A 136 7.00 -17.95 -6.57
CA ASN A 136 7.55 -19.14 -5.92
C ASN A 136 6.51 -19.95 -5.13
N TYR A 137 5.53 -19.28 -4.54
CA TYR A 137 4.45 -19.93 -3.80
C TYR A 137 3.50 -20.67 -4.74
N VAL A 138 3.03 -20.01 -5.81
CA VAL A 138 2.10 -20.60 -6.79
C VAL A 138 2.74 -21.77 -7.53
N TYR A 139 4.04 -21.70 -7.85
CA TYR A 139 4.76 -22.79 -8.52
C TYR A 139 5.31 -23.87 -7.57
N GLY A 140 4.95 -23.85 -6.28
CA GLY A 140 5.20 -24.96 -5.36
C GLY A 140 6.60 -25.05 -4.75
N PHE A 141 7.37 -23.95 -4.74
CA PHE A 141 8.75 -23.97 -4.24
C PHE A 141 8.86 -23.79 -2.72
N SER A 142 8.41 -22.65 -2.18
CA SER A 142 8.54 -22.39 -0.73
C SER A 142 7.68 -21.23 -0.23
N LEU A 143 7.06 -21.42 0.94
CA LEU A 143 6.28 -20.40 1.64
C LEU A 143 7.14 -19.46 2.50
N SER A 144 8.32 -19.94 2.95
CA SER A 144 9.17 -19.20 3.88
C SER A 144 9.66 -17.85 3.33
N SER A 145 10.03 -17.78 2.04
CA SER A 145 10.50 -16.53 1.43
C SER A 145 9.40 -15.47 1.41
N LEU A 146 8.16 -15.89 1.11
CA LEU A 146 7.01 -14.98 1.07
C LEU A 146 6.70 -14.41 2.45
N MET A 147 6.74 -15.24 3.51
CA MET A 147 6.53 -14.79 4.88
C MET A 147 7.59 -13.78 5.32
N CYS A 148 8.87 -14.01 5.01
CA CYS A 148 9.94 -13.07 5.33
C CYS A 148 9.71 -11.69 4.69
N VAL A 149 9.34 -11.66 3.40
CA VAL A 149 9.08 -10.40 2.68
C VAL A 149 7.85 -9.69 3.25
N CYS A 150 6.78 -10.43 3.56
CA CYS A 150 5.59 -9.87 4.23
C CYS A 150 5.95 -9.24 5.59
N GLY A 151 6.81 -9.89 6.37
CA GLY A 151 7.31 -9.35 7.64
C GLY A 151 8.06 -8.03 7.47
N ILE A 152 8.92 -7.93 6.45
CA ILE A 152 9.66 -6.69 6.14
C ILE A 152 8.68 -5.57 5.71
N ALA A 153 7.69 -5.88 4.89
CA ALA A 153 6.68 -4.91 4.45
C ALA A 153 5.87 -4.37 5.65
N LEU A 154 5.48 -5.25 6.58
CA LEU A 154 4.82 -4.85 7.82
C LEU A 154 5.70 -3.96 8.69
N ILE A 155 6.97 -4.32 8.91
CA ILE A 155 7.90 -3.48 9.68
C ILE A 155 8.05 -2.10 9.03
N CYS A 156 8.20 -2.04 7.71
CA CYS A 156 8.30 -0.78 6.98
C CYS A 156 7.02 0.07 7.12
N SER A 157 5.84 -0.55 7.01
CA SER A 157 4.56 0.12 7.24
C SER A 157 4.43 0.68 8.67
N LEU A 158 4.88 -0.06 9.68
CA LEU A 158 4.89 0.39 11.08
C LEU A 158 5.83 1.59 11.28
N ILE A 159 7.01 1.57 10.65
CA ILE A 159 7.94 2.72 10.69
C ILE A 159 7.30 3.95 10.06
N LEU A 160 6.66 3.81 8.89
CA LEU A 160 5.93 4.90 8.23
C LEU A 160 4.80 5.43 9.13
N LEU A 161 4.05 4.55 9.79
CA LEU A 161 3.01 4.94 10.75
C LEU A 161 3.56 5.70 11.97
N LEU A 162 4.73 5.31 12.48
CA LEU A 162 5.36 6.02 13.59
C LEU A 162 5.86 7.41 13.17
N ILE A 163 6.41 7.53 11.96
CA ILE A 163 6.86 8.80 11.40
C ILE A 163 5.67 9.72 11.16
N THR A 164 4.62 9.23 10.50
CA THR A 164 3.38 10.01 10.27
C THR A 164 2.74 10.47 11.56
N ARG A 165 2.67 9.60 12.57
CA ARG A 165 2.17 9.97 13.91
C ARG A 165 2.95 11.12 14.53
N LYS A 166 4.27 11.21 14.34
CA LYS A 166 5.10 12.30 14.88
C LYS A 166 4.95 13.60 14.09
N LEU A 167 4.75 13.50 12.78
CA LEU A 167 4.67 14.65 11.87
C LEU A 167 3.27 15.26 11.76
N PHE A 168 2.22 14.50 12.07
CA PHE A 168 0.84 14.95 11.91
C PHE A 168 0.49 16.10 12.85
N LYS A 169 0.08 17.23 12.26
CA LYS A 169 -0.53 18.39 12.94
C LYS A 169 -1.62 18.95 12.03
N ILE A 170 -2.84 19.10 12.53
CA ILE A 170 -3.97 19.55 11.69
C ILE A 170 -3.78 20.97 11.17
N GLN A 171 -3.06 21.80 11.94
CA GLN A 171 -2.72 23.19 11.60
C GLN A 171 -1.92 23.33 10.30
N LEU A 172 -1.23 22.27 9.85
CA LEU A 172 -0.44 22.30 8.62
C LEU A 172 -1.30 22.30 7.35
N PHE A 173 -2.58 21.94 7.44
CA PHE A 173 -3.49 21.77 6.29
C PHE A 173 -4.48 22.94 6.10
N ILE A 174 -4.31 24.01 6.87
CA ILE A 174 -5.22 25.17 6.92
C ILE A 174 -4.86 26.24 5.89
N LYS A 175 -3.68 26.15 5.28
CA LYS A 175 -3.32 26.96 4.11
C LYS A 175 -4.05 26.47 2.86
#